data_AF-A0A959JD00-F1
#
_entry.id   AF-A0A959JD00-F1
#
_cell.length_a   1.000
_cell.length_b   1.000
_cell.length_c   1.000
_cell.angle_alpha   90.00
_cell.angle_beta   90.00
_cell.angle_gamma   90.00
#
_symmetry.space_group_name_H-M   'P 1'
#
loop_
_entity.id
_entity.type
_entity.pdbx_description
1 polymer ?
#
loop_
_entity_poly.entity_id
_entity_poly.type
_entity_poly.pdbx_seq_one_letter_code
_entity_poly.pdbx_strand_id
1 'polypeptide(L)'
;MKELRAFSIVLVIGFITACTPKASQSLQSSAAIPEKTMPGNPVNGNALPAEPIQGTPLPMDSSIRQGKLSNGLTYYIQHNNKPENRAELRLVVKVGSLQEDPDQLGVAHFVEHMAFNGSEHFSKN
;
A
#
# COMPACT_ATOMS: atom_id res chain seq x y z
N MET A 1 22.30 -32.81 -40.58
CA MET A 1 21.10 -33.67 -40.46
C MET A 1 20.05 -32.80 -39.76
N LYS A 2 19.32 -31.88 -40.39
CA LYS A 2 18.43 -31.95 -41.57
C LYS A 2 17.42 -33.11 -41.50
N GLU A 3 16.14 -32.70 -41.51
CA GLU A 3 14.91 -33.48 -41.70
C GLU A 3 14.48 -34.29 -40.45
N LEU A 4 13.22 -34.44 -40.02
CA LEU A 4 11.86 -34.21 -40.55
C LEU A 4 10.94 -34.77 -39.42
N ARG A 5 9.80 -34.22 -38.98
CA ARG A 5 8.49 -34.16 -39.66
C ARG A 5 7.50 -33.46 -38.73
N ALA A 6 6.78 -32.49 -39.29
CA ALA A 6 5.47 -32.09 -38.84
C ALA A 6 4.49 -33.26 -38.99
N PHE A 7 3.61 -33.46 -38.02
CA PHE A 7 2.32 -34.11 -38.22
C PHE A 7 1.26 -33.34 -37.43
N SER A 8 0.37 -32.71 -38.22
CA SER A 8 -1.09 -32.71 -38.09
C SER A 8 -1.70 -32.25 -36.75
N ILE A 9 -2.34 -31.09 -36.74
CA ILE A 9 -3.76 -30.87 -37.11
C ILE A 9 -4.72 -31.45 -36.07
N VAL A 10 -5.26 -30.52 -35.27
CA VAL A 10 -6.67 -30.44 -34.82
C VAL A 10 -7.25 -31.64 -34.08
N LEU A 11 -7.40 -31.47 -32.75
CA LEU A 11 -8.60 -31.91 -32.06
C LEU A 11 -9.16 -30.73 -31.25
N VAL A 12 -10.06 -29.99 -31.88
CA VAL A 12 -10.99 -29.07 -31.22
C VAL A 12 -12.16 -29.92 -30.70
N ILE A 13 -12.20 -30.13 -29.39
CA ILE A 13 -13.43 -30.45 -28.62
C ILE A 13 -13.17 -29.80 -27.25
N GLY A 14 -13.68 -28.60 -26.94
CA GLY A 14 -15.10 -28.36 -26.79
C GLY A 14 -15.52 -28.66 -25.34
N PHE A 15 -14.96 -27.97 -24.35
CA PHE A 15 -15.56 -27.89 -23.02
C PHE A 15 -16.28 -26.57 -22.86
N ILE A 16 -17.58 -26.71 -22.98
CA ILE A 16 -18.60 -25.68 -22.90
C ILE A 16 -18.57 -25.08 -21.49
N THR A 17 -18.60 -23.76 -21.48
CA THR A 17 -18.90 -22.85 -20.38
C THR A 17 -19.90 -23.42 -19.36
N ALA A 18 -19.46 -23.59 -18.11
CA ALA A 18 -20.33 -23.56 -16.95
C ALA A 18 -20.08 -22.25 -16.19
N CYS A 19 -20.66 -21.16 -16.71
CA CYS A 19 -20.93 -19.98 -15.88
C CYS A 19 -22.18 -20.26 -15.07
N THR A 20 -22.05 -20.34 -13.75
CA THR A 20 -23.15 -20.07 -12.82
C THR A 20 -22.69 -18.99 -11.85
N PRO A 21 -23.24 -17.77 -11.92
CA PRO A 21 -23.07 -16.83 -10.82
C PRO A 21 -23.99 -17.29 -9.69
N LYS A 22 -23.41 -17.81 -8.60
CA LYS A 22 -24.15 -17.94 -7.34
C LYS A 22 -24.30 -16.54 -6.76
N ALA A 23 -25.43 -15.92 -7.06
CA ALA A 23 -25.85 -14.68 -6.44
C ALA A 23 -26.09 -14.88 -4.93
N SER A 24 -25.65 -13.87 -4.18
CA SER A 24 -26.12 -13.44 -2.86
C SER A 24 -26.00 -14.41 -1.69
N GLN A 25 -25.08 -14.09 -0.79
CA GLN A 25 -25.47 -13.57 0.52
C GLN A 25 -24.38 -12.62 1.02
N SER A 26 -24.64 -11.31 0.87
CA SER A 26 -24.02 -10.32 1.72
C SER A 26 -24.46 -10.61 3.15
N LEU A 27 -23.50 -10.92 4.02
CA LEU A 27 -23.73 -10.76 5.45
C LEU A 27 -23.81 -9.26 5.71
N GLN A 28 -25.05 -8.76 5.69
CA GLN A 28 -25.40 -7.45 6.20
C GLN A 28 -25.03 -7.43 7.69
N SER A 29 -23.85 -6.90 8.00
CA SER A 29 -23.57 -6.38 9.34
C SER A 29 -24.41 -5.13 9.52
N SER A 30 -25.63 -5.32 10.02
CA SER A 30 -26.51 -4.25 10.47
C SER A 30 -25.98 -3.70 11.79
N ALA A 31 -25.08 -2.73 11.72
CA ALA A 31 -24.87 -1.77 12.78
C ALA A 31 -25.41 -0.42 12.31
N ALA A 32 -26.73 -0.25 12.42
CA ALA A 32 -27.36 1.05 12.31
C ALA A 32 -26.87 1.91 13.48
N ILE A 33 -26.01 2.89 13.20
CA ILE A 33 -25.78 4.01 14.11
C ILE A 33 -27.04 4.90 13.98
N PRO A 34 -27.75 5.23 15.07
CA PRO A 34 -28.87 6.15 14.98
C PRO A 34 -28.32 7.53 14.55
N GLU A 35 -28.79 8.01 13.40
CA GLU A 35 -28.59 9.37 12.95
C GLU A 35 -29.30 10.30 13.94
N LYS A 36 -28.55 10.80 14.92
CA LYS A 36 -29.02 11.87 15.79
C LYS A 36 -29.07 13.14 14.96
N THR A 37 -30.24 13.43 14.40
CA THR A 37 -30.54 14.69 13.74
C THR A 37 -30.31 15.83 14.72
N MET A 38 -29.21 16.57 14.55
CA MET A 38 -29.01 17.86 15.21
C MET A 38 -29.98 18.87 14.57
N PRO A 39 -30.66 19.73 15.36
CA PRO A 39 -31.45 20.81 14.79
C PRO A 39 -30.55 21.74 13.97
N GLY A 40 -30.90 21.91 12.69
CA GLY A 40 -30.18 22.77 11.77
C GLY A 40 -30.21 24.22 12.27
N ASN A 41 -29.03 24.76 12.57
CA ASN A 41 -28.85 26.18 12.81
C ASN A 41 -28.87 26.90 11.45
N PRO A 42 -29.69 27.95 11.24
CA PRO A 42 -29.66 28.71 10.00
C PRO A 42 -28.33 29.47 9.93
N VAL A 43 -27.37 28.93 9.17
CA VAL A 43 -26.16 29.65 8.80
C VAL A 43 -26.58 30.77 7.85
N ASN A 44 -26.67 31.98 8.39
CA ASN A 44 -26.80 33.22 7.64
C ASN A 44 -25.69 33.26 6.59
N GLY A 45 -26.08 33.36 5.31
CA GLY A 45 -25.33 33.01 4.12
C GLY A 45 -24.20 33.97 3.72
N ASN A 46 -23.42 34.45 4.68
CA ASN A 46 -22.21 35.23 4.43
C ASN A 46 -20.99 34.50 5.03
N ALA A 47 -20.80 33.24 4.63
CA ALA A 47 -19.50 32.61 4.79
C ALA A 47 -18.53 33.32 3.83
N LEU A 48 -17.54 34.02 4.39
CA LEU A 48 -16.40 34.51 3.63
C LEU A 48 -15.87 33.35 2.78
N PRO A 49 -15.59 33.55 1.48
CA PRO A 49 -15.01 32.49 0.66
C PRO A 49 -13.76 31.98 1.37
N ALA A 50 -13.73 30.66 1.64
CA ALA A 50 -12.54 30.01 2.16
C ALA A 50 -11.50 30.03 1.05
N GLU A 51 -10.75 31.13 0.96
CA GLU A 51 -9.58 31.24 0.11
C GLU A 51 -8.65 30.07 0.46
N PRO A 52 -8.17 29.29 -0.53
CA PRO A 52 -7.18 28.26 -0.27
C PRO A 52 -6.00 28.92 0.43
N ILE A 53 -5.68 28.50 1.65
CA ILE A 53 -4.44 28.92 2.32
C ILE A 53 -3.31 28.28 1.50
N GLN A 54 -2.85 28.98 0.46
CA GLN A 54 -1.63 28.67 -0.26
C GLN A 54 -0.46 29.09 0.62
N GLY A 55 -0.21 28.30 1.67
CA GLY A 55 0.92 28.50 2.56
C GLY A 55 2.22 28.19 1.82
N THR A 56 3.23 29.04 2.02
CA THR A 56 4.61 28.70 1.68
C THR A 56 4.99 27.39 2.40
N PRO A 57 5.57 26.40 1.70
CA PRO A 57 6.03 25.18 2.34
C PRO A 57 7.03 25.51 3.45
N LEU A 58 6.86 24.87 4.61
CA LEU A 58 7.82 25.00 5.70
C LEU A 58 9.20 24.50 5.22
N PRO A 59 10.29 25.22 5.51
CA PRO A 59 11.61 24.78 5.14
C PRO A 59 11.98 23.50 5.90
N MET A 60 12.76 22.64 5.25
CA MET A 60 13.36 21.47 5.89
C MET A 60 14.48 21.92 6.85
N ASP A 61 14.68 21.18 7.94
CA ASP A 61 15.81 21.40 8.86
C ASP A 61 17.14 21.26 8.10
N SER A 62 18.00 22.27 8.22
CA SER A 62 19.33 22.30 7.58
C SER A 62 20.31 21.28 8.14
N SER A 63 20.03 20.72 9.33
CA SER A 63 20.81 19.62 9.91
C SER A 63 20.63 18.29 9.15
N ILE A 64 19.55 18.17 8.35
CA ILE A 64 19.20 16.94 7.64
C ILE A 64 19.80 16.95 6.23
N ARG A 65 20.66 15.97 5.96
CA ARG A 65 21.13 15.68 4.60
C ARG A 65 20.13 14.76 3.92
N GLN A 66 19.54 15.22 2.83
CA GLN A 66 18.57 14.45 2.05
C GLN A 66 18.97 14.34 0.58
N GLY A 67 18.47 13.30 -0.09
CA GLY A 67 18.70 13.11 -1.52
C GLY A 67 17.97 11.90 -2.07
N LYS A 68 18.21 11.62 -3.35
CA LYS A 68 17.68 10.45 -4.06
C LYS A 68 18.80 9.80 -4.85
N LEU A 69 18.99 8.51 -4.65
CA LEU A 69 19.96 7.72 -5.41
C LEU A 69 19.47 7.49 -6.85
N SER A 70 20.37 7.08 -7.75
CA SER A 70 20.04 6.79 -9.15
C SER A 70 18.99 5.69 -9.32
N ASN A 71 18.93 4.73 -8.39
CA ASN A 71 17.91 3.67 -8.35
C ASN A 71 16.56 4.12 -7.79
N GLY A 72 16.45 5.38 -7.38
CA GLY A 72 15.21 5.98 -6.89
C GLY A 72 15.02 5.97 -5.37
N LEU A 73 15.92 5.35 -4.59
CA LEU A 73 15.84 5.36 -3.14
C LEU A 73 16.06 6.77 -2.58
N THR A 74 15.09 7.29 -1.82
CA THR A 74 15.22 8.54 -1.08
C THR A 74 15.86 8.27 0.27
N TYR A 75 16.83 9.09 0.67
CA TYR A 75 17.48 8.99 1.97
C TYR A 75 17.39 10.30 2.75
N TYR A 76 17.44 10.16 4.08
CA TYR A 76 17.53 11.24 5.05
C TYR A 76 18.59 10.83 6.08
N ILE A 77 19.56 11.70 6.34
CA ILE A 77 20.64 11.46 7.29
C ILE A 77 20.68 12.66 8.23
N GLN A 78 20.56 12.39 9.52
CA GLN A 78 20.72 13.37 10.57
C GLN A 78 21.81 12.89 11.51
N HIS A 79 22.73 13.80 11.86
CA HIS A 79 23.74 13.53 12.87
C HIS A 79 23.14 13.72 14.26
N ASN A 80 23.29 12.70 15.12
CA ASN A 80 22.86 12.76 16.50
C ASN A 80 24.05 12.37 17.40
N ASN A 81 24.34 13.23 18.39
CA ASN A 81 25.44 13.05 19.33
C ASN A 81 25.09 12.15 20.52
N LYS A 82 23.79 11.88 20.78
CA LYS A 82 23.35 11.15 21.97
C LYS A 82 22.26 10.12 21.65
N PRO A 83 22.40 8.86 22.09
CA PRO A 83 23.56 8.29 22.80
C PRO A 83 24.78 8.19 21.88
N GLU A 84 25.98 8.35 22.46
CA GLU A 84 27.24 8.22 21.74
C GLU A 84 27.45 6.79 21.23
N ASN A 85 28.27 6.65 20.18
CA ASN A 85 28.69 5.36 19.60
C ASN A 85 27.52 4.49 19.11
N ARG A 86 26.46 5.11 18.60
CA ARG A 86 25.26 4.43 18.10
C ARG A 86 24.84 5.01 16.77
N ALA A 87 24.33 4.16 15.90
CA ALA A 87 23.63 4.54 14.69
C ALA A 87 22.26 3.85 14.69
N GLU A 88 21.25 4.57 14.22
CA GLU A 88 19.92 4.02 13.97
C GLU A 88 19.67 4.02 12.47
N LEU A 89 19.26 2.88 11.93
CA LEU A 89 18.93 2.71 10.53
C LEU A 89 17.46 2.35 10.43
N ARG A 90 16.72 3.07 9.60
CA ARG A 90 15.31 2.81 9.31
C ARG A 90 15.12 2.69 7.81
N LEU A 91 14.49 1.60 7.38
CA LEU A 91 14.01 1.45 6.01
C LEU A 91 12.50 1.68 6.02
N VAL A 92 12.04 2.66 5.24
CA VAL A 92 10.62 2.96 5.08
C VAL A 92 10.15 2.44 3.74
N VAL A 93 9.19 1.53 3.75
CA VAL A 93 8.48 1.09 2.54
C VAL A 93 7.15 1.81 2.50
N LYS A 94 6.87 2.53 1.42
CA LYS A 94 5.63 3.33 1.26
C LYS A 94 4.43 2.46 0.84
N VAL A 95 4.19 1.39 1.59
CA VAL A 95 3.08 0.45 1.41
C VAL A 95 2.77 -0.20 2.76
N GLY A 96 1.51 -0.55 3.01
CA GLY A 96 1.08 -1.26 4.21
C GLY A 96 -0.31 -1.87 4.02
N SER A 97 -1.00 -2.20 5.12
CA SER A 97 -2.30 -2.89 5.09
C SER A 97 -3.41 -2.11 4.37
N LEU A 98 -3.30 -0.79 4.26
CA LEU A 98 -4.25 0.03 3.51
C LEU A 98 -4.26 -0.27 2.00
N GLN A 99 -3.18 -0.88 1.49
CA GLN A 99 -3.05 -1.29 0.09
C GLN A 99 -3.38 -2.77 -0.13
N GLU A 100 -3.86 -3.49 0.88
CA GLU A 100 -4.27 -4.89 0.74
C GLU A 100 -5.63 -5.01 0.04
N ASP A 101 -5.75 -5.98 -0.87
CA ASP A 101 -7.04 -6.42 -1.39
C ASP A 101 -7.81 -7.25 -0.34
N PRO A 102 -9.13 -7.43 -0.48
CA PRO A 102 -9.94 -8.19 0.48
C PRO A 102 -9.49 -9.64 0.73
N ASP A 103 -8.78 -10.25 -0.23
CA ASP A 103 -8.20 -11.59 -0.13
C ASP A 103 -6.75 -11.60 0.37
N GLN A 104 -6.19 -10.44 0.74
CA GLN A 104 -4.80 -10.24 1.18
C GLN A 104 -4.70 -9.69 2.62
N LEU A 105 -5.78 -9.76 3.40
CA LEU A 105 -5.80 -9.17 4.74
C LEU A 105 -4.71 -9.76 5.64
N GLY A 106 -3.82 -8.89 6.11
CA GLY A 106 -2.69 -9.23 6.98
C GLY A 106 -1.42 -9.66 6.24
N VAL A 107 -1.41 -9.66 4.91
CA VAL A 107 -0.21 -10.02 4.11
C VAL A 107 0.92 -9.02 4.31
N ALA A 108 0.67 -7.72 4.43
CA ALA A 108 1.70 -6.72 4.66
C ALA A 108 2.45 -6.98 5.98
N HIS A 109 1.71 -7.29 7.04
CA HIS A 109 2.28 -7.68 8.33
C HIS A 109 2.98 -9.04 8.26
N PHE A 110 2.42 -10.01 7.54
CA PHE A 110 3.08 -11.30 7.32
C PHE A 110 4.43 -11.15 6.59
N VAL A 111 4.49 -10.31 5.56
CA VAL A 111 5.73 -10.01 4.81
C VAL A 111 6.77 -9.35 5.69
N GLU A 112 6.38 -8.45 6.60
CA GLU A 112 7.28 -7.88 7.61
C GLU A 112 7.94 -8.99 8.45
N HIS A 113 7.16 -9.94 8.96
CA HIS A 113 7.72 -11.08 9.69
C HIS A 113 8.67 -11.91 8.82
N MET A 114 8.32 -12.14 7.56
CA MET A 114 9.15 -12.93 6.64
C MET A 114 10.49 -12.27 6.32
N ALA A 115 10.62 -10.94 6.44
CA ALA A 115 11.90 -10.25 6.28
C ALA A 115 12.97 -10.71 7.30
N PHE A 116 12.54 -11.30 8.42
CA PHE A 116 13.42 -11.84 9.46
C PHE A 116 13.54 -13.37 9.42
N ASN A 117 12.91 -14.03 8.45
CA ASN A 117 12.91 -15.48 8.31
C ASN A 117 14.00 -16.00 7.35
N GLY A 118 15.00 -15.16 7.04
CA GLY A 118 16.13 -15.48 6.17
C GLY A 118 16.13 -14.70 4.86
N SER A 119 17.31 -14.53 4.29
CA SER A 119 17.58 -13.90 2.99
C SER A 119 18.59 -14.74 2.21
N GLU A 120 18.85 -14.39 0.95
CA GLU A 120 19.81 -15.10 0.10
C GLU A 120 21.18 -15.30 0.75
N HIS A 121 21.68 -14.28 1.47
CA HIS A 121 23.02 -14.29 2.06
C HIS A 121 23.03 -14.59 3.57
N PHE A 122 21.87 -14.64 4.22
CA PHE A 122 21.76 -14.86 5.66
C PHE A 122 20.62 -15.83 5.96
N SER A 123 20.95 -17.03 6.42
CA SER A 123 19.95 -18.01 6.84
C SER A 123 19.15 -17.52 8.05
N LYS A 124 18.00 -18.13 8.28
CA LYS A 124 17.19 -17.91 9.48
C LYS A 124 18.03 -18.10 10.75
N ASN A 125 17.81 -17.23 11.75
CA ASN A 125 18.41 -17.32 13.08
C ASN A 125 17.95 -18.56 13.85
#